data_AF-A0A822YCV0-F1
#
_entry.id   AF-A0A822YCV0-F1
#
_cell.length_a   1.000
_cell.length_b   1.000
_cell.length_c   1.000
_cell.angle_alpha   90.00
_cell.angle_beta   90.00
_cell.angle_gamma   90.00
#
_symmetry.space_group_name_H-M   'P 1'
#
loop_
_entity.id
_entity.type
_entity.pdbx_description
1 polymer ?
#
loop_
_entity_poly.entity_id
_entity_poly.type
_entity_poly.pdbx_seq_one_letter_code
_entity_poly.pdbx_strand_id
1 'polypeptide(L)' 'MSKEVAVKKFLDQDISGDALEEFRSEVRIMKRLRHPNVVLFMGAVTRAPNLSIVTEFLPRGSLYRLIHRPRPVN' A
#
# COMPACT_ATOMS: atom_id res chain seq x y z
N MET A 1 11.76 -18.85 -3.09
CA MET A 1 11.53 -18.17 -1.80
C MET A 1 10.36 -17.22 -1.97
N SER A 2 9.37 -17.25 -1.07
CA SER A 2 8.26 -16.29 -1.07
C SER A 2 8.71 -14.97 -0.46
N LYS A 3 8.22 -13.84 -1.00
CA LYS A 3 8.45 -12.50 -0.44
C LYS A 3 7.17 -12.03 0.22
N GLU A 4 7.26 -11.55 1.46
CA GLU A 4 6.13 -10.91 2.14
C GLU A 4 5.80 -9.55 1.49
N VAL A 5 4.51 -9.25 1.39
CA VAL A 5 3.98 -8.04 0.74
C VAL A 5 2.85 -7.44 1.55
N ALA A 6 2.62 -6.14 1.39
CA ALA A 6 1.44 -5.47 1.91
C ALA A 6 0.39 -5.34 0.79
N VAL A 7 -0.84 -5.78 1.07
CA VAL A 7 -1.98 -5.71 0.15
C VAL A 7 -3.01 -4.74 0.71
N LYS A 8 -3.15 -3.58 0.06
CA LYS A 8 -4.26 -2.65 0.31
C LYS A 8 -5.45 -3.15 -0.51
N LYS A 9 -6.33 -3.95 0.12
CA LYS A 9 -7.57 -4.42 -0.51
C LYS A 9 -8.65 -3.36 -0.35
N PHE A 10 -9.34 -3.04 -1.44
CA PHE A 10 -10.48 -2.13 -1.40
C PHE A 10 -11.66 -2.86 -0.76
N LEU A 11 -12.36 -2.20 0.17
CA LEU A 11 -13.51 -2.82 0.84
C LEU A 11 -14.68 -2.93 -0.12
N ASP A 12 -14.94 -1.85 -0.85
CA ASP A 12 -15.86 -1.86 -1.97
C ASP A 12 -15.18 -2.44 -3.21
N GLN A 13 -15.83 -3.43 -3.81
CA GLN A 13 -15.38 -4.14 -5.00
C GLN A 13 -16.24 -3.83 -6.21
N ASP A 14 -17.36 -3.13 -6.02
CA ASP A 14 -18.28 -2.69 -7.06
C ASP A 14 -18.15 -1.19 -7.32
N ILE A 15 -16.89 -0.75 -7.46
CA ILE A 15 -16.59 0.66 -7.76
C ILE A 15 -16.74 0.93 -9.25
N SER A 16 -17.36 2.06 -9.58
CA SER A 16 -17.58 2.53 -10.95
C SER A 16 -17.39 4.03 -11.05
N GLY A 17 -17.42 4.56 -12.28
CA GLY A 17 -17.27 6.00 -12.55
C GLY A 17 -16.01 6.59 -11.91
N ASP A 18 -16.20 7.69 -11.18
CA ASP A 18 -15.11 8.47 -10.58
C ASP A 18 -14.28 7.66 -9.58
N ALA A 19 -14.90 6.78 -8.78
CA ALA A 19 -14.18 5.96 -7.81
C ALA A 19 -13.21 4.96 -8.48
N LEU A 20 -13.60 4.40 -9.64
CA LEU A 20 -12.73 3.53 -10.42
C LEU A 20 -11.58 4.33 -11.05
N GLU A 21 -11.82 5.57 -11.48
CA GLU A 21 -10.78 6.44 -12.02
C GLU A 21 -9.80 6.93 -10.94
N GLU A 22 -10.26 7.21 -9.72
CA GLU A 22 -9.42 7.49 -8.56
C GLU A 22 -8.49 6.29 -8.26
N PHE A 23 -9.03 5.08 -8.22
CA PHE A 23 -8.23 3.86 -8.08
C PHE A 23 -7.16 3.75 -9.17
N ARG A 24 -7.54 3.95 -10.43
CA ARG A 24 -6.60 3.93 -11.57
C ARG A 24 -5.56 5.03 -11.48
N SER A 25 -5.93 6.20 -10.95
CA SER A 25 -5.02 7.33 -10.72
C SER A 25 -3.98 6.99 -9.66
N GLU A 26 -4.40 6.41 -8.53
CA GLU A 26 -3.50 5.96 -7.46
C GLU A 26 -2.48 4.94 -8.00
N VAL A 27 -2.94 3.95 -8.76
CA VAL A 27 -2.06 2.97 -9.43
C VAL A 27 -1.08 3.64 -10.39
N ARG A 28 -1.52 4.61 -11.20
CA ARG A 28 -0.66 5.35 -12.15
C ARG A 28 0.43 6.14 -11.44
N ILE A 29 0.10 6.80 -10.33
CA ILE A 29 1.06 7.55 -9.51
C ILE A 29 2.09 6.59 -8.93
N MET A 30 1.64 5.55 -8.23
CA MET A 30 2.52 4.58 -7.56
C MET A 30 3.46 3.86 -8.53
N LYS A 31 3.00 3.54 -9.74
CA LYS A 31 3.82 2.91 -10.79
C LYS A 31 5.04 3.76 -11.19
N ARG A 32 4.95 5.09 -11.07
CA ARG A 32 6.01 6.04 -11.45
C ARG A 32 6.98 6.34 -10.32
N LEU A 33 6.63 6.02 -9.07
CA LEU A 33 7.46 6.30 -7.90
C LEU A 33 8.43 5.14 -7.67
N ARG A 34 9.73 5.40 -7.86
CA ARG A 34 10.82 4.49 -7.49
C ARG A 34 11.91 5.28 -6.79
N HIS A 35 11.98 5.13 -5.47
CA HIS A 35 12.94 5.83 -4.63
C HIS A 35 13.16 5.03 -3.33
N PRO A 36 14.38 4.97 -2.77
CA PRO A 36 14.67 4.18 -1.55
C PRO A 36 13.86 4.57 -0.31
N ASN A 37 13.32 5.79 -0.26
CA ASN A 37 12.52 6.31 0.85
C ASN A 37 11.02 6.40 0.55
N VAL A 38 10.56 5.81 -0.55
CA VAL A 38 9.13 5.73 -0.91
C VAL A 38 8.77 4.27 -1.05
N VAL A 39 7.63 3.87 -0.49
CA VAL A 39 7.18 2.47 -0.53
C VAL A 39 7.14 1.95 -1.98
N LEU A 40 7.78 0.81 -2.20
CA LEU A 40 7.87 0.19 -3.51
C LEU A 40 6.52 -0.36 -3.94
N PHE A 41 5.99 0.15 -5.05
CA PHE A 41 4.89 -0.45 -5.77
C PHE A 41 5.33 -1.77 -6.43
N MET A 42 4.61 -2.85 -6.16
CA MET A 42 4.89 -4.19 -6.70
C MET A 42 3.85 -4.62 -7.74
N GLY A 43 2.61 -4.13 -7.66
CA GLY A 43 1.56 -4.42 -8.63
C GLY A 43 0.18 -3.97 -8.16
N ALA A 44 -0.83 -4.22 -8.98
CA ALA A 44 -2.23 -4.00 -8.61
C ALA A 44 -3.11 -5.04 -9.29
N VAL A 45 -4.17 -5.46 -8.60
CA VAL A 45 -5.26 -6.23 -9.20
C VAL A 45 -6.34 -5.23 -9.56
N THR A 46 -6.64 -5.10 -10.85
CA THR A 46 -7.53 -4.05 -11.40
C THR A 46 -8.90 -4.59 -11.80
N ARG A 47 -9.24 -5.79 -11.33
CA ARG A 47 -10.53 -6.45 -11.57
C ARG A 47 -11.14 -6.90 -10.24
N ALA A 48 -12.44 -6.64 -10.09
CA ALA A 48 -13.24 -7.20 -9.00
C ALA A 48 -13.23 -8.74 -9.04
N PRO A 49 -13.42 -9.44 -7.91
CA PRO A 49 -13.68 -8.92 -6.55
C PRO A 49 -12.40 -8.78 -5.70
N ASN A 50 -11.25 -8.56 -6.35
CA ASN A 50 -9.96 -8.47 -5.67
C ASN A 50 -9.20 -7.16 -5.96
N LEU A 51 -9.91 -6.08 -6.26
CA LEU A 51 -9.34 -4.75 -6.42
C LEU A 51 -8.41 -4.43 -5.25
N SER A 52 -7.12 -4.33 -5.57
CA SER A 52 -6.07 -4.20 -4.57
C SER A 52 -4.79 -3.63 -5.14
N ILE A 53 -4.03 -2.97 -4.27
CA ILE A 53 -2.68 -2.47 -4.55
C ILE A 53 -1.69 -3.28 -3.73
N VAL A 54 -0.62 -3.74 -4.37
CA VAL A 54 0.44 -4.55 -3.77
C VAL A 54 1.70 -3.71 -3.66
N THR A 55 2.25 -3.69 -2.45
CA THR A 55 3.47 -2.95 -2.11
C THR A 55 4.44 -3.82 -1.31
N GLU A 56 5.69 -3.36 -1.17
CA GLU A 56 6.59 -3.99 -0.21
C GLU A 56 6.04 -3.91 1.22
N PHE A 57 6.30 -4.95 2.01
CA PHE A 57 5.95 -4.94 3.43
C PHE A 57 7.07 -4.30 4.26
N LEU A 58 6.70 -3.34 5.12
CA LEU A 58 7.62 -2.64 6.02
C LEU A 58 7.31 -3.01 7.50
N PRO A 59 8.03 -3.97 8.10
CA PRO A 59 7.65 -4.57 9.40
C PRO A 59 7.82 -3.65 10.61
N ARG A 60 8.56 -2.54 10.46
CA ARG A 60 8.91 -1.64 11.57
C ARG A 60 7.79 -0.67 11.95
N GLY A 61 6.65 -0.72 11.25
CA GLY A 61 5.49 0.12 11.50
C GLY A 61 5.77 1.61 11.26
N SER A 62 4.88 2.47 11.77
CA SER A 62 4.96 3.91 11.53
C SER A 62 6.06 4.59 12.34
N LEU A 63 6.60 5.69 11.79
CA LEU A 63 7.50 6.59 12.51
C LEU A 63 6.85 7.11 13.80
N TYR A 64 5.56 7.46 13.74
CA TYR A 64 4.78 7.89 14.90
C TYR A 64 4.88 6.89 16.06
N ARG A 65 4.71 5.59 15.77
CA ARG A 65 4.85 4.53 16.78
C ARG A 65 6.27 4.46 17.34
N LEU A 66 7.29 4.72 16.53
CA LEU A 66 8.69 4.62 16.97
C LEU A 66 9.08 5.78 17.89
N ILE A 67 8.63 7.00 17.61
CA ILE A 67 9.02 8.19 18.38
C ILE A 67 8.20 8.38 19.67
N HIS A 68 6.98 7.82 19.74
CA HIS A 68 6.13 7.87 20.93
C HIS A 68 6.20 6.58 21.77
N ARG A 69 7.16 5.69 21.50
CA ARG A 69 7.39 4.53 22.38
C ARG A 69 7.88 5.04 23.74
N PRO A 70 7.27 4.58 24.86
CA PRO A 70 7.84 4.81 26.18
C PRO A 70 9.27 4.30 26.16
N ARG A 71 10.23 5.12 26.61
CA ARG A 71 11.59 4.62 26.80
C ARG A 71 11.52 3.46 27.80
N PRO A 72 12.15 2.32 27.53
CA PRO A 72 12.30 1.30 28.55
C PRO A 72 13.00 1.94 29.74
N VAL A 73 12.35 1.88 30.91
CA VAL A 73 12.96 2.27 32.17
C VAL A 73 13.95 1.16 32.48
N ASN A 74 15.24 1.49 32.42
CA ASN A 74 16.30 0.60 32.90
C ASN A 74 16.26 0.51 34.42
#